data_AF-A0A1J5DQQ7-F1
#
_entry.id   AF-A0A1J5DQQ7-F1
#
_cell.length_a   1.000
_cell.length_b   1.000
_cell.length_c   1.000
_cell.angle_alpha   90.00
_cell.angle_beta   90.00
_cell.angle_gamma   90.00
#
_symmetry.space_group_name_H-M   'P 1'
#
loop_
_entity.id
_entity.type
_entity.pdbx_description
1 polymer ?
#
loop_
_entity_poly.entity_id
_entity_poly.type
_entity_poly.pdbx_seq_one_letter_code
_entity_poly.pdbx_strand_id
1 'polypeptide(L)'
;MVPIVHRAIDRERDAINVYLGLAKLVTDVKAKNVLIHLASDEVGHMTKLEKHLISVLRGKDWVIERADLVEAMSDQVSQPSLIEKLDTKKLAKADTVKILGVAIDREIEANRFYLEMAGRSKKDSAKEMFLSLAKEEELHAKILRAEVDSIGQNGFWFDMQEFTMEQ
;
A
#
# COMPACT_ATOMS: atom_id res chain seq x y z
N MET A 1 4.94 14.09 -17.30
CA MET A 1 5.80 12.94 -16.92
C MET A 1 6.56 13.17 -15.61
N VAL A 2 7.39 14.22 -15.48
CA VAL A 2 7.95 14.62 -14.17
C VAL A 2 6.87 14.69 -13.07
N PRO A 3 5.68 15.28 -13.30
CA PRO A 3 4.62 15.30 -12.27
C PRO A 3 4.05 13.92 -11.90
N ILE A 4 4.12 12.93 -12.80
CA ILE A 4 3.58 11.58 -12.57
C ILE A 4 4.55 10.76 -11.72
N VAL A 5 5.84 10.85 -12.01
CA VAL A 5 6.86 10.21 -11.17
C VAL A 5 6.94 10.89 -9.80
N HIS A 6 6.79 12.22 -9.73
CA HIS A 6 6.65 12.92 -8.43
C HIS A 6 5.44 12.42 -7.65
N ARG A 7 4.28 12.28 -8.31
CA ARG A 7 3.09 11.72 -7.68
C ARG A 7 3.30 10.29 -7.20
N ALA A 8 3.95 9.43 -7.99
CA ALA A 8 4.27 8.07 -7.56
C ALA A 8 5.17 8.09 -6.30
N ILE A 9 6.21 8.92 -6.29
CA ILE A 9 7.07 9.14 -5.11
C ILE A 9 6.26 9.62 -3.90
N ASP A 10 5.34 10.56 -4.09
CA ASP A 10 4.49 11.07 -3.01
C ASP A 10 3.54 9.97 -2.50
N ARG A 11 3.00 9.11 -3.38
CA ARG A 11 2.20 7.95 -2.97
C ARG A 11 3.01 6.95 -2.14
N GLU A 12 4.26 6.66 -2.52
CA GLU A 12 5.12 5.77 -1.70
C GLU A 12 5.42 6.40 -0.34
N ARG A 13 5.70 7.71 -0.32
CA ARG A 13 5.91 8.43 0.95
C ARG A 13 4.67 8.36 1.85
N ASP A 14 3.48 8.53 1.28
CA ASP A 14 2.23 8.42 2.03
C ASP A 14 1.99 7.00 2.53
N ALA A 15 2.26 5.98 1.71
CA ALA A 15 2.15 4.57 2.09
C ALA A 15 3.10 4.23 3.26
N ILE A 16 4.36 4.65 3.20
CA ILE A 16 5.35 4.50 4.29
C ILE A 16 4.80 5.09 5.60
N ASN A 17 4.30 6.33 5.55
CA ASN A 17 3.76 7.01 6.73
C ASN A 17 2.53 6.28 7.30
N VAL A 18 1.64 5.81 6.42
CA VAL A 18 0.48 5.02 6.81
C VAL A 18 0.91 3.72 7.48
N TYR A 19 1.78 2.93 6.88
CA TYR A 19 2.22 1.65 7.44
C TYR A 19 2.92 1.79 8.78
N LEU A 20 3.82 2.77 8.92
CA LEU A 20 4.47 3.08 10.20
C LEU A 20 3.48 3.61 11.25
N GLY A 21 2.43 4.32 10.83
CA GLY A 21 1.32 4.74 11.68
C GLY A 21 0.50 3.55 12.18
N LEU A 22 0.06 2.68 11.27
CA LEU A 22 -0.71 1.48 11.59
C LEU A 22 0.10 0.50 12.46
N ALA A 23 1.40 0.35 12.22
CA ALA A 23 2.30 -0.49 13.01
C ALA A 23 2.41 -0.05 14.49
N LYS A 24 2.12 1.22 14.81
CA LYS A 24 2.06 1.72 16.19
C LYS A 24 0.73 1.40 16.88
N LEU A 25 -0.33 1.15 16.11
CA LEU A 25 -1.68 0.90 16.60
C LEU A 25 -1.95 -0.58 16.83
N VAL A 26 -1.37 -1.47 16.02
CA VAL A 26 -1.55 -2.91 16.18
C VAL A 26 -0.76 -3.45 17.38
N THR A 27 -1.41 -4.34 18.13
CA THR A 27 -0.80 -5.05 19.27
C THR A 27 -0.21 -6.40 18.86
N ASP A 28 -0.74 -7.01 17.80
CA ASP A 28 -0.24 -8.26 17.25
C ASP A 28 1.15 -8.07 16.63
N VAL A 29 2.13 -8.82 17.13
CA VAL A 29 3.54 -8.69 16.74
C VAL A 29 3.76 -9.09 15.28
N LYS A 30 3.02 -10.09 14.78
CA LYS A 30 3.15 -10.57 13.41
C LYS A 30 2.58 -9.54 12.43
N ALA A 31 1.37 -9.03 12.70
CA ALA A 31 0.78 -7.94 11.93
C ALA A 31 1.65 -6.67 11.93
N LYS A 32 2.23 -6.34 13.10
CA LYS A 32 3.18 -5.22 13.22
C LYS A 32 4.40 -5.39 12.31
N ASN A 33 5.00 -6.58 12.32
CA ASN A 33 6.16 -6.87 11.49
C ASN A 33 5.81 -6.81 10.01
N VAL A 34 4.66 -7.35 9.59
CA VAL A 34 4.18 -7.25 8.21
C VAL A 34 4.11 -5.78 7.77
N LEU A 35 3.49 -4.91 8.57
CA LEU A 35 3.40 -3.47 8.25
C LEU A 35 4.77 -2.78 8.17
N ILE A 36 5.72 -3.14 9.04
CA ILE A 36 7.08 -2.59 8.99
C ILE A 36 7.82 -3.06 7.73
N HIS A 37 7.65 -4.32 7.34
CA HIS A 37 8.24 -4.86 6.12
C HIS A 37 7.68 -4.17 4.87
N LEU A 38 6.37 -3.99 4.78
CA LEU A 38 5.74 -3.24 3.69
C LEU A 38 6.28 -1.80 3.62
N ALA A 39 6.40 -1.11 4.75
CA ALA A 39 7.00 0.22 4.78
C ALA A 39 8.44 0.24 4.24
N SER A 40 9.22 -0.83 4.47
CA SER A 40 10.57 -0.97 3.90
C SER A 40 10.55 -1.21 2.40
N ASP A 41 9.59 -1.99 1.90
CA ASP A 41 9.43 -2.26 0.47
C ASP A 41 9.06 -0.97 -0.28
N GLU A 42 8.17 -0.14 0.29
CA GLU A 42 7.81 1.17 -0.26
C GLU A 42 8.99 2.16 -0.31
N VAL A 43 9.91 2.12 0.66
CA VAL A 43 11.16 2.88 0.58
C VAL A 43 11.99 2.43 -0.63
N GLY A 44 11.99 1.13 -0.92
CA GLY A 44 12.59 0.54 -2.11
C GLY A 44 11.94 1.08 -3.39
N HIS A 45 10.61 1.08 -3.46
CA HIS A 45 9.84 1.61 -4.59
C HIS A 45 10.14 3.10 -4.82
N MET A 46 10.06 3.91 -3.76
CA MET A 46 10.38 5.34 -3.77
C MET A 46 11.79 5.58 -4.33
N THR A 47 12.78 4.80 -3.86
CA THR A 47 14.17 4.89 -4.32
C THR A 47 14.31 4.53 -5.80
N LYS A 48 13.60 3.50 -6.29
CA LYS A 48 13.57 3.14 -7.72
C LYS A 48 13.02 4.30 -8.56
N LEU A 49 11.91 4.89 -8.13
CA LEU A 49 11.25 6.04 -8.79
C LEU A 49 12.14 7.29 -8.81
N GLU A 50 12.78 7.63 -7.69
CA GLU A 50 13.72 8.77 -7.60
C GLU A 50 14.92 8.61 -8.52
N LYS A 51 15.55 7.42 -8.53
CA LYS A 51 16.66 7.11 -9.46
C LYS A 51 16.23 7.27 -10.91
N HIS A 52 15.01 6.83 -11.24
CA HIS A 52 14.46 6.97 -12.57
C HIS A 52 14.18 8.44 -12.91
N LEU A 53 13.61 9.21 -11.99
CA LEU A 53 13.38 10.66 -12.14
C LEU A 53 14.68 11.40 -12.43
N ILE A 54 15.76 11.10 -11.70
CA ILE A 54 17.09 11.69 -11.92
C ILE A 54 17.60 11.35 -13.32
N SER A 55 17.40 10.10 -13.78
CA SER A 55 17.77 9.69 -15.15
C SER A 55 17.01 10.49 -16.21
N VAL A 56 15.70 10.72 -16.02
CA VAL A 56 14.87 11.52 -16.92
C VAL A 56 15.32 12.98 -16.95
N LEU A 57 15.53 13.60 -15.79
CA LEU A 57 15.97 15.00 -15.68
C LEU A 57 17.34 15.24 -16.34
N ARG A 58 18.16 14.19 -16.50
CA ARG A 58 19.44 14.21 -17.22
C ARG A 58 19.31 13.99 -18.74
N GLY A 59 18.10 14.00 -19.29
CA GLY A 59 17.85 13.92 -20.74
C GLY A 59 17.75 12.51 -21.32
N LYS A 60 17.55 11.47 -20.49
CA LYS A 60 17.20 10.13 -20.97
C LYS A 60 15.67 10.04 -21.08
N ASP A 61 15.17 10.18 -22.31
CA ASP A 61 13.77 10.50 -22.60
C ASP A 61 12.73 9.51 -22.05
N TRP A 62 11.58 10.05 -21.68
CA TRP A 62 10.28 9.39 -21.58
C TRP A 62 9.18 10.39 -22.05
N VAL A 63 8.00 9.97 -22.51
CA VAL A 63 6.91 10.92 -22.91
C VAL A 63 5.54 10.37 -22.50
N ILE A 64 4.83 11.12 -21.65
CA ILE A 64 3.38 11.00 -21.41
C ILE A 64 2.78 12.37 -21.79
N GLU A 65 1.61 12.37 -22.45
CA GLU A 65 0.95 13.59 -22.93
C GLU A 65 0.37 14.46 -21.80
N ARG A 66 0.12 15.73 -22.13
CA ARG A 66 -0.26 16.78 -21.17
C ARG A 66 -1.72 16.69 -20.73
N ALA A 67 -2.59 16.01 -21.49
CA ALA A 67 -4.00 15.82 -21.16
C ALA A 67 -4.21 14.88 -19.96
N ASP A 68 -3.37 13.84 -19.84
CA ASP A 68 -3.39 12.87 -18.73
C ASP A 68 -3.00 13.48 -17.37
N LEU A 69 -2.34 14.64 -17.38
CA LEU A 69 -1.93 15.35 -16.16
C LEU A 69 -3.11 16.00 -15.44
N VAL A 70 -4.09 16.52 -16.19
CA VAL A 70 -5.20 17.30 -15.63
C VAL A 70 -6.21 16.38 -14.95
N GLU A 71 -6.45 15.20 -15.53
CA GLU A 71 -7.38 14.21 -15.01
C GLU A 71 -6.87 13.58 -13.70
N ALA A 72 -5.59 13.17 -13.68
CA ALA A 72 -4.98 12.66 -12.46
C ALA A 72 -4.99 13.74 -11.34
N MET A 73 -4.80 15.02 -11.65
CA MET A 73 -4.81 16.11 -10.66
C MET A 73 -6.20 16.41 -10.07
N SER A 74 -7.28 15.93 -10.69
CA SER A 74 -8.66 16.21 -10.26
C SER A 74 -9.14 15.33 -9.10
N ASP A 75 -8.49 14.20 -8.81
CA ASP A 75 -8.94 13.25 -7.79
C ASP A 75 -8.44 13.56 -6.36
N GLN A 76 -7.91 14.77 -6.13
CA GLN A 76 -7.64 15.26 -4.78
C GLN A 76 -8.88 15.94 -4.18
N VAL A 77 -9.72 15.14 -3.55
CA VAL A 77 -10.46 15.59 -2.37
C VAL A 77 -9.82 14.93 -1.16
N SER A 78 -9.29 15.77 -0.28
CA SER A 78 -8.74 15.43 1.03
C SER A 78 -9.51 14.29 1.68
N GLN A 79 -8.89 13.11 1.81
CA GLN A 79 -9.32 12.20 2.86
C GLN A 79 -8.73 12.70 4.17
N PRO A 80 -9.57 13.00 5.19
CA PRO A 80 -9.07 13.24 6.52
C PRO A 80 -8.24 12.04 6.97
N SER A 81 -7.13 12.28 7.65
CA SER A 81 -6.38 11.24 8.33
C SER A 81 -7.31 10.50 9.30
N LEU A 82 -7.76 9.30 8.92
CA LEU A 82 -8.59 8.41 9.73
C LEU A 82 -7.93 8.05 11.09
N ILE A 83 -6.65 8.39 11.26
CA ILE A 83 -5.85 8.20 12.46
C ILE A 83 -6.28 9.12 13.61
N GLU A 84 -6.98 10.23 13.36
CA GLU A 84 -7.31 11.22 14.40
C GLU A 84 -8.40 10.76 15.41
N LYS A 85 -8.96 9.55 15.27
CA LYS A 85 -10.04 9.04 16.15
C LYS A 85 -9.80 7.66 16.76
N LEU A 86 -8.57 7.14 16.77
CA LEU A 86 -8.30 5.86 17.44
C LEU A 86 -7.64 6.08 18.81
N ASP A 87 -8.40 5.79 19.86
CA ASP A 87 -7.94 5.76 21.24
C ASP A 87 -6.98 4.58 21.43
N THR A 88 -5.71 4.90 21.67
CA THR A 88 -4.54 3.99 21.57
C THR A 88 -4.43 2.98 22.72
N LYS A 89 -5.39 2.92 23.64
CA LYS A 89 -5.29 2.10 24.87
C LYS A 89 -6.18 0.87 24.96
N LYS A 90 -6.98 0.55 23.93
CA LYS A 90 -7.79 -0.68 23.88
C LYS A 90 -8.03 -1.15 22.44
N LEU A 91 -7.00 -1.63 21.76
CA LEU A 91 -7.21 -2.32 20.50
C LEU A 91 -7.28 -3.84 20.70
N ALA A 92 -8.49 -4.39 20.54
CA ALA A 92 -8.77 -5.82 20.51
C ALA A 92 -8.38 -6.42 19.14
N LYS A 93 -8.41 -7.75 18.99
CA LYS A 93 -8.17 -8.44 17.70
C LYS A 93 -9.03 -7.90 16.54
N ALA A 94 -10.27 -7.50 16.85
CA ALA A 94 -11.18 -6.88 15.88
C ALA A 94 -10.67 -5.55 15.32
N ASP A 95 -9.81 -4.85 16.07
CA ASP A 95 -9.21 -3.60 15.64
C ASP A 95 -7.97 -3.85 14.77
N THR A 96 -7.22 -4.95 14.98
CA THR A 96 -6.14 -5.37 14.08
C THR A 96 -6.65 -5.71 12.68
N VAL A 97 -7.76 -6.46 12.57
CA VAL A 97 -8.36 -6.81 11.26
C VAL A 97 -8.80 -5.55 10.51
N LYS A 98 -9.44 -4.59 11.21
CA LYS A 98 -9.82 -3.31 10.61
C LYS A 98 -8.60 -2.50 10.16
N ILE A 99 -7.54 -2.47 10.96
CA ILE A 99 -6.29 -1.79 10.61
C ILE A 99 -5.66 -2.40 9.35
N LEU A 100 -5.56 -3.73 9.28
CA LEU A 100 -5.03 -4.40 8.10
C LEU A 100 -5.94 -4.21 6.88
N GLY A 101 -7.25 -4.09 7.09
CA GLY A 101 -8.20 -3.70 6.04
C GLY A 101 -7.84 -2.37 5.38
N VAL A 102 -7.49 -1.35 6.16
CA VAL A 102 -7.03 -0.05 5.63
C VAL A 102 -5.76 -0.23 4.78
N ALA A 103 -4.81 -1.06 5.23
CA ALA A 103 -3.60 -1.34 4.46
C ALA A 103 -3.92 -2.05 3.13
N ILE A 104 -4.84 -3.02 3.13
CA ILE A 104 -5.26 -3.74 1.91
C ILE A 104 -5.86 -2.77 0.89
N ASP A 105 -6.72 -1.85 1.32
CA ASP A 105 -7.34 -0.87 0.42
C ASP A 105 -6.27 0.02 -0.23
N ARG A 106 -5.23 0.40 0.52
CA ARG A 106 -4.10 1.17 -0.02
C ARG A 106 -3.32 0.42 -1.09
N GLU A 107 -3.05 -0.86 -0.88
CA GLU A 107 -2.37 -1.71 -1.87
C GLU A 107 -3.19 -1.85 -3.17
N ILE A 108 -4.51 -2.00 -3.05
CA ILE A 108 -5.40 -2.11 -4.22
C ILE A 108 -5.43 -0.78 -5.01
N GLU A 109 -5.47 0.36 -4.31
CA GLU A 109 -5.40 1.67 -4.94
C GLU A 109 -4.05 1.90 -5.63
N ALA A 110 -2.94 1.51 -5.01
CA ALA A 110 -1.59 1.63 -5.57
C ALA A 110 -1.40 0.73 -6.80
N ASN A 111 -1.84 -0.54 -6.72
CA ASN A 111 -1.84 -1.46 -7.86
C ASN A 111 -2.58 -0.88 -9.07
N ARG A 112 -3.81 -0.37 -8.85
CA ARG A 112 -4.62 0.22 -9.92
C ARG A 112 -3.94 1.43 -10.54
N PHE A 113 -3.39 2.31 -9.70
CA PHE A 113 -2.64 3.48 -10.15
C PHE A 113 -1.47 3.07 -11.05
N TYR A 114 -0.68 2.08 -10.66
CA TYR A 114 0.46 1.63 -11.45
C TYR A 114 0.06 0.91 -12.75
N LEU A 115 -1.00 0.11 -12.74
CA LEU A 115 -1.55 -0.48 -13.97
C LEU A 115 -2.01 0.59 -14.95
N GLU A 116 -2.68 1.64 -14.45
CA GLU A 116 -3.11 2.76 -15.27
C GLU A 116 -1.92 3.51 -15.87
N MET A 117 -0.89 3.80 -15.06
CA MET A 117 0.33 4.45 -15.56
C MET A 117 1.04 3.59 -16.60
N ALA A 118 1.12 2.27 -16.41
CA ALA A 118 1.63 1.34 -17.40
C ALA A 118 0.82 1.34 -18.71
N GLY A 119 -0.51 1.48 -18.63
CA GLY A 119 -1.38 1.57 -19.80
C GLY A 119 -1.19 2.87 -20.59
N ARG A 120 -0.94 3.99 -19.91
CA ARG A 120 -0.68 5.32 -20.51
C ARG A 120 0.77 5.51 -20.96
N SER A 121 1.64 4.54 -20.70
CA SER A 121 3.09 4.59 -20.96
C SER A 121 3.44 4.36 -22.44
N LYS A 122 4.10 5.33 -23.10
CA LYS A 122 4.56 5.19 -24.50
C LYS A 122 5.93 4.52 -24.67
N LYS A 123 6.77 4.47 -23.64
CA LYS A 123 8.03 3.69 -23.71
C LYS A 123 7.98 2.46 -22.85
N ASP A 124 8.53 1.39 -23.41
CA ASP A 124 8.58 0.06 -22.82
C ASP A 124 9.26 0.05 -21.46
N SER A 125 10.39 0.75 -21.30
CA SER A 125 11.14 0.76 -20.04
C SER A 125 10.35 1.25 -18.83
N ALA A 126 9.50 2.26 -19.00
CA ALA A 126 8.67 2.75 -17.91
C ALA A 126 7.37 1.96 -17.76
N LYS A 127 6.83 1.45 -18.86
CA LYS A 127 5.72 0.49 -18.81
C LYS A 127 6.11 -0.72 -17.98
N GLU A 128 7.29 -1.28 -18.22
CA GLU A 128 7.87 -2.39 -17.45
C GLU A 128 8.06 -2.01 -15.98
N MET A 129 8.58 -0.82 -15.69
CA MET A 129 8.73 -0.33 -14.32
C MET A 129 7.38 -0.26 -13.59
N PHE A 130 6.36 0.35 -14.19
CA PHE A 130 5.05 0.45 -13.56
C PHE A 130 4.32 -0.89 -13.45
N LEU A 131 4.48 -1.80 -14.42
CA LEU A 131 3.97 -3.17 -14.30
C LEU A 131 4.66 -3.94 -13.17
N SER A 132 5.96 -3.72 -12.98
CA SER A 132 6.72 -4.31 -11.87
C SER A 132 6.19 -3.81 -10.52
N LEU A 133 6.01 -2.50 -10.37
CA LEU A 133 5.46 -1.90 -9.14
C LEU A 133 4.04 -2.40 -8.87
N ALA A 134 3.16 -2.39 -9.89
CA ALA A 134 1.81 -2.92 -9.76
C ALA A 134 1.81 -4.37 -9.24
N LYS A 135 2.73 -5.21 -9.73
CA LYS A 135 2.85 -6.60 -9.29
C LYS A 135 3.34 -6.71 -7.84
N GLU A 136 4.24 -5.83 -7.41
CA GLU A 136 4.71 -5.75 -6.01
C GLU A 136 3.50 -5.41 -5.10
N GLU A 137 2.69 -4.39 -5.44
CA GLU A 137 1.49 -4.03 -4.63
C GLU A 137 0.43 -5.13 -4.59
N GLU A 138 0.26 -5.89 -5.69
CA GLU A 138 -0.65 -7.03 -5.70
C GLU A 138 -0.19 -8.12 -4.70
N LEU A 139 1.12 -8.34 -4.58
CA LEU A 139 1.69 -9.29 -3.63
C LEU A 139 1.53 -8.78 -2.20
N HIS A 140 1.75 -7.49 -1.96
CA HIS A 140 1.50 -6.87 -0.66
C HIS A 140 0.05 -7.06 -0.20
N ALA A 141 -0.93 -6.78 -1.07
CA ALA A 141 -2.35 -7.01 -0.78
C ALA A 141 -2.64 -8.47 -0.42
N LYS A 142 -1.99 -9.44 -1.09
CA LYS A 142 -2.14 -10.87 -0.80
C LYS A 142 -1.55 -11.24 0.57
N ILE A 143 -0.39 -10.69 0.92
CA ILE A 143 0.25 -10.91 2.22
C ILE A 143 -0.65 -10.39 3.34
N LEU A 144 -1.19 -9.18 3.19
CA LEU A 144 -2.10 -8.58 4.18
C LEU A 144 -3.40 -9.39 4.34
N ARG A 145 -3.99 -9.87 3.24
CA ARG A 145 -5.19 -10.73 3.29
C ARG A 145 -4.90 -12.05 4.00
N ALA A 146 -3.77 -12.68 3.71
CA ALA A 146 -3.36 -13.90 4.40
C ALA A 146 -3.15 -13.67 5.91
N GLU A 147 -2.65 -12.49 6.31
CA GLU A 147 -2.54 -12.13 7.72
C GLU A 147 -3.91 -11.93 8.38
N VAL A 148 -4.84 -11.26 7.72
CA VAL A 148 -6.24 -11.12 8.18
C VAL A 148 -6.89 -12.50 8.35
N ASP A 149 -6.74 -13.40 7.38
CA ASP A 149 -7.29 -14.75 7.44
C ASP A 149 -6.67 -15.55 8.59
N SER A 150 -5.36 -15.42 8.81
CA SER A 150 -4.65 -16.06 9.93
C SER A 150 -5.18 -15.59 11.28
N ILE A 151 -5.49 -14.29 11.42
CA ILE A 151 -6.07 -13.72 12.65
C ILE A 151 -7.51 -14.24 12.85
N GLY A 152 -8.30 -14.29 11.78
CA GLY A 152 -9.68 -14.80 11.79
C GLY A 152 -9.77 -16.28 12.17
N GLN A 153 -8.90 -17.11 11.61
CA GLN A 153 -8.82 -18.54 11.95
C GLN A 153 -8.39 -18.76 13.40
N ASN A 154 -7.43 -17.99 13.92
CA ASN A 154 -7.03 -18.04 15.33
C ASN A 154 -8.08 -17.48 16.32
N GLY A 155 -9.15 -16.86 15.83
CA GLY A 155 -10.27 -16.38 16.65
C GLY A 155 -11.50 -17.28 16.60
N PHE A 156 -11.83 -17.84 15.43
CA PHE A 156 -13.05 -18.63 15.23
C PHE A 156 -12.87 -20.14 15.52
N TRP A 157 -11.68 -20.70 15.27
CA TRP A 157 -11.44 -22.14 15.50
C TRP A 157 -11.15 -22.49 16.97
N PHE A 158 -10.63 -21.55 17.76
CA PHE A 158 -10.38 -21.78 19.19
C PHE A 158 -11.69 -21.79 20.01
N ASP A 159 -12.68 -20.95 19.65
CA ASP A 159 -14.00 -20.94 20.30
C ASP A 159 -14.86 -22.17 19.95
N MET A 160 -14.65 -22.79 18.78
CA MET A 160 -15.40 -24.00 18.40
C MET A 160 -14.82 -25.30 18.99
N GLN A 161 -13.60 -25.28 19.56
CA GLN A 161 -13.01 -26.46 20.21
C GLN A 161 -13.38 -26.58 21.70
N GLU A 162 -13.69 -25.48 22.39
CA GLU A 162 -14.08 -25.55 23.82
C GLU A 162 -15.49 -26.07 24.07
N PHE A 163 -16.37 -26.15 23.05
CA PHE A 163 -17.75 -26.65 23.24
C PHE A 163 -17.94 -28.15 23.01
N THR A 164 -16.91 -28.91 22.61
CA THR A 164 -17.07 -30.34 22.25
C THR A 164 -16.31 -31.33 23.14
N MET A 165 -15.96 -30.96 24.38
CA MET A 165 -15.33 -31.88 25.35
C MET A 165 -16.01 -31.91 26.73
N GLU A 166 -17.34 -32.02 26.74
CA GLU A 166 -18.04 -32.71 27.82
C GLU A 166 -18.90 -33.83 27.23
N GLN A 167 -18.38 -35.05 27.29
CA GLN A 167 -19.16 -36.30 27.30
C GLN A 167 -18.65 -37.18 28.42
#